data_AF-A0A922XPH2-F1
#
_entry.id   AF-A0A922XPH2-F1
#
_cell.length_a   1.000
_cell.length_b   1.000
_cell.length_c   1.000
_cell.angle_alpha   90.00
_cell.angle_beta   90.00
_cell.angle_gamma   90.00
#
_symmetry.space_group_name_H-M   'P 1'
#
loop_
_entity.id
_entity.type
_entity.pdbx_description
1 polymer ?
#
loop_
_entity_poly.entity_id
_entity_poly.type
_entity_poly.pdbx_seq_one_letter_code
_entity_poly.pdbx_strand_id
1 'polypeptide(L)'
;MKNKKDIRLAVLIDADNIPYSNIKGMLEEIAKYGTPTFKRIYGDWTKPTLTGWKGVLLESAITPIQQYSYTTGKNATDSAMIIDAMDILYSEKVDGFCI
;
A
#
# COMPACT_ATOMS: atom_id res chain seq x y z
N MET A 1 22.11 5.96 -15.46
CA MET A 1 21.18 6.23 -14.33
C MET A 1 19.78 6.32 -14.91
N LYS A 2 18.80 5.56 -14.38
CA LYS A 2 17.40 5.65 -14.84
C LYS A 2 16.86 7.05 -14.57
N ASN A 3 16.02 7.58 -15.47
CA ASN A 3 15.36 8.85 -15.24
C ASN A 3 14.37 8.69 -14.08
N LYS A 4 14.10 9.73 -13.27
CA LYS A 4 13.18 9.60 -12.11
C LYS A 4 11.80 9.05 -12.50
N LYS A 5 11.32 9.34 -13.71
CA LYS A 5 10.07 8.80 -14.25
C LYS A 5 10.12 7.31 -14.63
N ASP A 6 11.31 6.73 -14.77
CA ASP A 6 11.50 5.32 -15.12
C ASP A 6 11.65 4.42 -13.88
N ILE A 7 11.73 5.03 -12.68
CA ILE A 7 11.77 4.29 -11.40
C ILE A 7 10.35 3.84 -11.08
N ARG A 8 10.13 2.53 -11.06
CA ARG A 8 8.83 1.92 -10.72
C ARG A 8 8.81 1.63 -9.23
N LEU A 9 7.85 2.16 -8.50
CA LEU A 9 7.74 1.98 -7.05
C LEU A 9 6.57 1.07 -6.69
N ALA A 10 6.78 0.19 -5.72
CA ALA A 10 5.71 -0.47 -4.99
C ALA A 10 5.37 0.33 -3.73
N VAL A 11 4.10 0.65 -3.55
CA VAL A 11 3.57 1.35 -2.37
C VAL A 11 2.67 0.37 -1.62
N LEU A 12 3.11 -0.03 -0.43
CA LEU A 12 2.40 -0.94 0.45
C LEU A 12 1.99 -0.16 1.70
N ILE A 13 0.70 -0.15 2.02
CA ILE A 13 0.13 0.74 3.05
C ILE A 13 -0.55 -0.11 4.11
N ASP A 14 -0.28 0.17 5.37
CA ASP A 14 -1.08 -0.38 6.47
C ASP A 14 -2.27 0.54 6.78
N ALA A 15 -3.49 0.03 6.56
CA ALA A 15 -4.73 0.78 6.77
C ALA A 15 -5.06 1.02 8.25
N ASP A 16 -4.54 0.17 9.15
CA ASP A 16 -4.79 0.28 10.59
C ASP A 16 -3.86 1.35 11.22
N ASN A 17 -2.72 1.66 10.58
CA ASN A 17 -1.71 2.58 11.10
C ASN A 17 -1.67 3.96 10.44
N ILE A 18 -2.34 4.16 9.29
CA ILE A 18 -2.36 5.43 8.56
C ILE A 18 -3.78 6.00 8.49
N PRO A 19 -4.00 7.32 8.65
CA PRO A 19 -5.30 7.91 8.40
C PRO A 19 -5.55 8.11 6.89
N TYR A 20 -6.77 7.79 6.43
CA TYR A 20 -7.17 7.91 5.01
C TYR A 20 -6.98 9.32 4.43
N SER A 21 -7.03 10.36 5.27
CA SER A 21 -6.83 11.76 4.87
C SER A 21 -5.44 12.04 4.29
N ASN A 22 -4.44 11.24 4.63
CA ASN A 22 -3.04 11.52 4.29
C ASN A 22 -2.60 10.88 2.97
N ILE A 23 -3.41 9.97 2.41
CA ILE A 23 -3.06 9.17 1.23
C ILE A 23 -2.75 10.00 0.01
N LYS A 24 -3.57 11.01 -0.26
CA LYS A 24 -3.41 11.83 -1.46
C LYS A 24 -2.05 12.54 -1.45
N GLY A 25 -1.73 13.23 -0.36
CA GLY A 25 -0.44 13.91 -0.20
C GLY A 25 0.74 12.94 -0.20
N MET A 26 0.59 11.76 0.42
CA MET A 26 1.61 10.71 0.40
C MET A 26 1.89 10.21 -1.02
N LEU A 27 0.86 9.93 -1.83
CA LEU A 27 1.03 9.50 -3.21
C LEU A 27 1.62 10.60 -4.11
N GLU A 28 1.22 11.86 -3.89
CA GLU A 28 1.80 13.02 -4.56
C GLU A 28 3.30 13.18 -4.25
N GLU A 29 3.71 12.92 -3.01
CA GLU A 29 5.11 12.93 -2.61
C GLU A 29 5.89 11.77 -3.24
N ILE A 30 5.37 10.55 -3.17
CA ILE A 30 6.00 9.35 -3.78
C ILE A 30 6.20 9.55 -5.29
N ALA A 31 5.23 10.17 -5.97
CA ALA A 31 5.29 10.45 -7.40
C ALA A 31 6.47 11.35 -7.82
N LYS A 32 7.10 12.09 -6.88
CA LYS A 32 8.31 12.90 -7.13
C LYS A 32 9.58 12.06 -7.22
N TYR A 33 9.55 10.81 -6.75
CA TYR A 33 10.70 9.89 -6.73
C TYR A 33 10.60 8.80 -7.79
N GLY A 34 9.38 8.42 -8.19
CA GLY A 34 9.13 7.40 -9.20
C GLY A 34 7.64 7.21 -9.48
N THR A 35 7.30 6.34 -10.42
CA THR A 35 5.91 5.99 -10.73
C THR A 35 5.40 4.90 -9.80
N PRO A 36 4.36 5.15 -8.97
CA PRO A 36 3.72 4.14 -8.13
C PRO A 36 3.01 3.11 -9.03
N THR A 37 3.66 1.98 -9.25
CA THR A 37 3.21 0.94 -10.19
C THR A 37 2.37 -0.12 -9.48
N PHE A 38 2.74 -0.44 -8.24
CA PHE A 38 1.91 -1.22 -7.33
C PHE A 38 1.45 -0.30 -6.21
N LYS A 39 0.15 -0.28 -5.93
CA LYS A 39 -0.44 0.46 -4.81
C LYS A 39 -1.37 -0.50 -4.09
N ARG A 40 -0.91 -1.04 -2.96
CA ARG A 40 -1.66 -2.02 -2.17
C ARG A 40 -1.83 -1.49 -0.76
N ILE A 41 -2.98 -1.78 -0.19
CA ILE A 41 -3.29 -1.41 1.17
C ILE A 41 -3.85 -2.61 1.92
N TYR A 42 -3.41 -2.81 3.14
CA TYR A 42 -3.67 -4.00 3.92
C TYR A 42 -4.50 -3.63 5.13
N GLY A 43 -5.53 -4.41 5.39
CA GLY A 43 -6.38 -4.20 6.55
C GLY A 43 -7.56 -5.16 6.55
N ASP A 44 -8.30 -5.12 7.65
CA ASP A 44 -9.54 -5.85 7.78
C ASP A 44 -10.72 -4.97 7.33
N TRP A 45 -11.07 -5.05 6.04
CA TRP A 45 -12.13 -4.24 5.42
C TRP A 45 -13.54 -4.57 5.93
N THR A 46 -13.67 -5.57 6.81
CA THR A 46 -14.92 -5.82 7.55
C THR A 46 -15.11 -4.86 8.72
N LYS A 47 -14.02 -4.21 9.20
CA LYS A 47 -14.07 -3.26 10.32
C LYS A 47 -14.75 -1.93 9.93
N PRO A 48 -15.69 -1.43 10.73
CA PRO A 48 -16.33 -0.12 10.49
C PRO A 48 -15.35 1.05 10.43
N THR A 49 -14.23 0.97 11.15
CA THR A 49 -13.19 2.01 11.20
C THR A 49 -12.51 2.25 9.86
N LEU A 50 -12.49 1.25 8.96
CA LEU A 50 -11.89 1.38 7.63
C LEU A 50 -12.87 1.85 6.55
N THR A 51 -14.13 2.12 6.89
CA THR A 51 -15.14 2.53 5.90
C THR A 51 -14.81 3.83 5.16
N GLY A 52 -14.11 4.77 5.82
CA GLY A 52 -13.67 6.04 5.22
C GLY A 52 -12.68 5.88 4.06
N TRP A 53 -12.02 4.73 3.95
CA TRP A 53 -11.07 4.46 2.88
C TRP A 53 -11.74 4.21 1.53
N LYS A 54 -12.97 3.67 1.50
CA LYS A 54 -13.61 3.19 0.26
C LYS A 54 -13.60 4.21 -0.89
N GLY A 55 -13.86 5.48 -0.61
CA GLY A 55 -13.80 6.55 -1.62
C GLY A 55 -12.38 6.79 -2.12
N VAL A 56 -11.43 6.94 -1.18
CA VAL A 56 -10.02 7.22 -1.46
C VAL A 56 -9.35 6.12 -2.28
N LEU A 57 -9.69 4.85 -2.01
CA LEU A 57 -9.12 3.69 -2.71
C LEU A 57 -9.42 3.72 -4.21
N LEU A 58 -10.66 4.03 -4.58
CA LEU A 58 -11.09 4.09 -5.97
C LEU A 58 -10.40 5.26 -6.69
N GLU A 59 -10.46 6.45 -6.09
CA GLU A 59 -9.87 7.67 -6.65
C GLU A 59 -8.35 7.55 -6.85
N SER A 60 -7.68 6.88 -5.92
CA SER A 60 -6.23 6.71 -5.91
C SER A 60 -5.76 5.44 -6.63
N ALA A 61 -6.68 4.64 -7.19
CA ALA A 61 -6.41 3.33 -7.79
C ALA A 61 -5.51 2.45 -6.90
N ILE A 62 -5.87 2.34 -5.62
CA ILE A 62 -5.19 1.50 -4.63
C ILE A 62 -5.98 0.20 -4.50
N THR A 63 -5.30 -0.93 -4.62
CA THR A 63 -5.91 -2.26 -4.46
C THR A 63 -6.00 -2.63 -2.97
N PRO A 64 -7.20 -2.83 -2.40
CA PRO A 64 -7.34 -3.34 -1.05
C PRO A 64 -6.99 -4.83 -0.98
N ILE A 65 -6.20 -5.19 0.02
CA ILE A 65 -5.85 -6.56 0.39
C ILE A 65 -6.53 -6.85 1.73
N GLN A 66 -7.47 -7.79 1.72
CA GLN A 66 -8.19 -8.21 2.93
C GLN A 66 -7.29 -9.09 3.79
N GLN A 67 -7.16 -8.73 5.07
CA GLN A 67 -6.50 -9.53 6.08
C GLN A 67 -7.39 -9.63 7.31
N TYR A 68 -7.84 -10.84 7.64
CA TYR A 68 -8.69 -11.06 8.81
C TYR A 68 -7.87 -10.93 10.09
N SER A 69 -8.29 -10.02 10.97
CA SER A 69 -7.66 -9.85 12.28
C SER A 69 -8.47 -10.61 13.34
N TYR A 70 -8.18 -11.90 13.52
CA TYR A 70 -8.89 -12.74 14.50
C TYR A 70 -8.57 -12.38 15.96
N THR A 71 -7.46 -11.68 16.21
CA THR A 71 -7.04 -11.23 17.54
C THR A 71 -6.27 -9.92 17.42
N THR A 72 -6.65 -8.92 18.22
CA THR A 72 -5.96 -7.63 18.32
C THR A 72 -4.52 -7.84 18.83
N GLY A 73 -3.53 -7.29 18.13
CA GLY A 73 -2.11 -7.38 18.53
C GLY A 73 -1.30 -8.52 17.89
N LYS A 74 -1.83 -9.22 16.88
CA LYS A 74 -1.03 -10.14 16.04
C LYS A 74 -0.62 -9.46 14.73
N ASN A 75 0.62 -9.72 14.32
CA ASN A 75 1.29 -9.17 13.13
C ASN A 75 0.79 -9.80 11.80
N ALA A 76 -0.50 -10.07 11.68
CA ALA A 76 -1.08 -10.71 10.49
C ALA A 76 -0.97 -9.78 9.26
N THR A 77 -1.27 -8.50 9.46
CA THR A 77 -1.11 -7.45 8.44
C THR A 77 0.35 -7.32 8.02
N ASP A 78 1.29 -7.24 8.97
CA ASP A 78 2.73 -7.15 8.68
C ASP A 78 3.22 -8.38 7.91
N SER A 79 2.80 -9.58 8.32
CA SER A 79 3.19 -10.83 7.65
C SER A 79 2.69 -10.86 6.21
N ALA A 80 1.43 -10.46 5.98
CA ALA A 80 0.87 -10.36 4.63
C ALA A 80 1.60 -9.31 3.78
N MET A 81 1.93 -8.15 4.36
CA MET A 81 2.70 -7.10 3.70
C MET A 81 4.10 -7.58 3.30
N ILE A 82 4.80 -8.30 4.18
CA ILE A 82 6.13 -8.83 3.91
C ILE A 82 6.10 -9.88 2.80
N ILE A 83 5.14 -10.81 2.84
CA ILE A 83 5.00 -11.85 1.80
C ILE A 83 4.75 -11.19 0.44
N ASP A 84 3.83 -10.24 0.38
CA ASP A 84 3.50 -9.57 -0.87
C ASP A 84 4.65 -8.67 -1.37
N ALA A 85 5.39 -8.02 -0.46
CA ALA A 85 6.60 -7.29 -0.80
C ALA A 85 7.65 -8.20 -1.45
N MET A 86 7.83 -9.41 -0.91
CA MET A 86 8.73 -10.41 -1.49
C MET A 86 8.25 -10.86 -2.87
N ASP A 87 6.96 -11.15 -3.04
CA ASP A 87 6.41 -11.55 -4.34
C ASP A 87 6.58 -10.45 -5.40
N ILE A 88 6.36 -9.18 -5.01
CA ILE A 88 6.60 -8.04 -5.90
C ILE A 88 8.09 -7.91 -6.23
N LEU A 89 8.99 -8.10 -5.25
CA LEU A 89 10.43 -8.04 -5.45
C LEU A 89 10.88 -9.11 -6.45
N TYR A 90 10.42 -10.35 -6.29
CA TYR A 90 10.73 -11.47 -7.19
C TYR A 90 10.15 -11.30 -8.60
N SER A 91 9.14 -10.45 -8.77
CA SER A 91 8.59 -10.17 -10.09
C SER A 91 9.51 -9.30 -10.98
N GLU A 92 10.55 -8.68 -10.41
CA GLU A 92 11.47 -7.72 -11.08
C GLU A 92 10.76 -6.53 -11.77
N LYS A 93 9.51 -6.26 -11.39
CA LYS A 93 8.67 -5.19 -11.95
C LYS A 93 8.84 -3.84 -11.25
N VAL A 94 9.57 -3.79 -10.15
CA VAL A 94 9.79 -2.56 -9.36
C VAL A 94 11.26 -2.32 -9.12
N ASP A 95 11.58 -1.06 -8.89
CA ASP A 95 12.92 -0.54 -8.62
C ASP A 95 13.07 -0.10 -7.15
N GLY A 96 11.98 -0.07 -6.38
CA GLY A 96 11.98 0.28 -4.96
C GLY A 96 10.62 0.12 -4.29
N PHE A 97 10.62 0.24 -2.96
CA PHE A 97 9.44 0.10 -2.11
C PHE A 97 9.22 1.35 -1.25
N CYS A 98 7.96 1.70 -1.03
CA CYS A 98 7.48 2.62 -0.01
C CYS A 98 6.55 1.81 0.92
N ILE A 99 6.86 1.77 2.21
CA ILE A 99 6.17 0.97 3.24
C ILE A 99 5.84 1.90 4.41
#